data_AF-A0A962ICH4-F1
#
_entry.id   AF-A0A962ICH4-F1
#
_cell.length_a   1.000
_cell.length_b   1.000
_cell.length_c   1.000
_cell.angle_alpha   90.00
_cell.angle_beta   90.00
_cell.angle_gamma   90.00
#
_symmetry.space_group_name_H-M   'P 1'
#
loop_
_entity.id
_entity.type
_entity.pdbx_description
1 polymer ?
#
loop_
_entity_poly.entity_id
_entity_poly.type
_entity_poly.pdbx_seq_one_letter_code
_entity_poly.pdbx_strand_id
1 'polypeptide(L)'
;MLFWIAGNAAWIDRRIGADTTAIDELRDRLVRFEQEHARNPTLTDLLVVLAAGFGITALAHALAGVIAPWIGANFPVLSDLALDSRFFWIVIIATTLGLALSFTRARQLEAVGASKIGSVALYVLVATIGMQIDITRVFTDPQLFALGLIWISVHAGLMLLTARLIRAPMFFMAVGSQANIGGAASAPVVASAFHPALAPVGVLLAVFGYTLGTYAAWLCGQILRQLVG
;
A
#
# COMPACT_ATOMS: atom_id res chain seq x y z
N MET A 1 -7.89 -13.66 -6.79
CA MET A 1 -6.64 -13.98 -7.53
C MET A 1 -5.38 -13.66 -6.72
N LEU A 2 -5.20 -12.44 -6.21
CA LEU A 2 -3.94 -12.05 -5.54
C LEU A 2 -3.66 -12.78 -4.22
N PHE A 3 -4.67 -13.09 -3.41
CA PHE A 3 -4.48 -13.92 -2.21
C PHE A 3 -4.07 -15.36 -2.54
N TRP A 4 -4.57 -15.90 -3.66
CA TRP A 4 -4.11 -17.20 -4.16
C TRP A 4 -2.66 -17.12 -4.64
N ILE A 5 -2.27 -16.03 -5.31
CA ILE A 5 -0.89 -15.78 -5.69
C ILE A 5 0.01 -15.67 -4.46
N ALA A 6 -0.40 -14.94 -3.42
CA ALA A 6 0.36 -14.83 -2.18
C ALA A 6 0.56 -16.20 -1.51
N GLY A 7 -0.50 -17.02 -1.43
CA GLY A 7 -0.43 -18.37 -0.87
C GLY A 7 0.40 -19.36 -1.70
N ASN A 8 0.58 -19.12 -3.00
CA ASN A 8 1.33 -20.00 -3.91
C ASN A 8 2.62 -19.35 -4.45
N ALA A 9 3.04 -18.23 -3.89
CA ALA A 9 4.11 -17.39 -4.44
C ALA A 9 5.40 -18.18 -4.67
N ALA A 10 5.85 -18.95 -3.66
CA ALA A 10 7.07 -19.75 -3.75
C ALA A 10 7.08 -20.75 -4.91
N TRP A 11 5.93 -21.35 -5.24
CA TRP A 11 5.83 -22.26 -6.38
C TRP A 11 5.91 -21.50 -7.72
N ILE A 12 5.23 -20.36 -7.82
CA ILE A 12 5.23 -19.52 -9.03
C ILE A 12 6.63 -18.95 -9.26
N ASP A 13 7.24 -18.40 -8.22
CA ASP A 13 8.58 -17.79 -8.24
C ASP A 13 9.64 -18.78 -8.72
N ARG A 14 9.59 -20.03 -8.24
CA ARG A 14 10.47 -21.11 -8.74
C ARG A 14 10.26 -21.42 -10.21
N ARG A 15 9.01 -21.40 -10.70
CA ARG A 15 8.70 -21.66 -12.12
C ARG A 15 9.17 -20.56 -13.07
N ILE A 16 9.18 -19.30 -12.60
CA ILE A 16 9.65 -18.16 -13.40
C ILE A 16 11.14 -17.87 -13.18
N GLY A 17 11.77 -18.55 -12.22
CA GLY A 17 13.17 -18.34 -11.87
C GLY A 17 13.42 -16.97 -11.23
N ALA A 18 12.47 -16.50 -10.41
CA ALA A 18 12.57 -15.22 -9.71
C ALA A 18 13.53 -15.31 -8.53
N ASP A 19 14.30 -14.25 -8.32
CA ASP A 19 15.17 -14.11 -7.15
C ASP A 19 14.37 -13.54 -5.96
N THR A 20 14.06 -14.40 -4.98
CA THR A 20 13.31 -14.03 -3.78
C THR A 20 14.20 -13.72 -2.58
N THR A 21 15.54 -13.73 -2.73
CA THR A 21 16.50 -13.67 -1.62
C THR A 21 16.23 -12.48 -0.69
N ALA A 22 16.02 -11.28 -1.24
CA ALA A 22 15.75 -10.09 -0.44
C ALA A 22 14.44 -10.16 0.37
N ILE A 23 13.41 -10.81 -0.19
CA ILE A 23 12.10 -10.96 0.46
C ILE A 23 12.19 -12.01 1.56
N ASP A 24 12.84 -13.15 1.29
CA ASP A 24 13.05 -14.21 2.25
C ASP A 24 13.92 -13.74 3.43
N GLU A 25 15.00 -13.00 3.17
CA GLU A 25 15.81 -12.39 4.23
C GLU A 25 15.02 -11.42 5.09
N LEU A 26 14.19 -10.56 4.50
CA LEU A 26 13.36 -9.62 5.23
C LEU A 26 12.34 -10.37 6.09
N ARG A 27 11.65 -11.37 5.53
CA ARG A 27 10.69 -12.20 6.25
C ARG A 27 11.37 -12.93 7.41
N ASP A 28 12.52 -13.54 7.17
CA ASP A 28 13.23 -14.32 8.18
C ASP A 28 13.76 -13.43 9.31
N ARG A 29 14.22 -12.21 9.01
CA ARG A 29 14.56 -11.21 10.05
C ARG A 29 13.35 -10.84 10.92
N LEU A 30 12.19 -10.64 10.30
CA LEU A 30 10.95 -10.32 11.02
C LEU A 30 10.49 -11.47 11.91
N VAL A 31 10.50 -12.70 11.38
CA VAL A 31 10.12 -13.91 12.14
C VAL A 31 11.07 -14.16 13.30
N ARG A 32 12.39 -14.02 13.11
CA ARG A 32 13.36 -14.14 14.20
C ARG A 32 13.13 -13.10 15.28
N PHE A 33 12.88 -11.85 14.89
CA PHE A 33 12.59 -10.79 15.85
C PHE A 33 11.34 -11.11 16.69
N GLU A 34 10.26 -11.59 16.06
CA GLU A 34 9.06 -12.03 16.78
C GLU A 34 9.37 -13.20 17.72
N GLN A 35 10.09 -14.22 17.26
CA GLN A 35 10.44 -15.39 18.10
C GLN A 35 11.31 -15.03 19.30
N GLU A 36 12.26 -14.11 19.14
CA GLU A 36 13.20 -13.72 20.18
C GLU A 36 12.59 -12.75 21.20
N HIS A 37 11.62 -11.93 20.79
CA HIS A 37 11.13 -10.81 21.61
C HIS A 37 9.65 -10.90 21.99
N ALA A 38 8.85 -11.77 21.36
CA ALA A 38 7.41 -11.83 21.62
C ALA A 38 7.10 -12.11 23.09
N ARG A 39 6.23 -11.28 23.66
CA ARG A 39 5.69 -11.45 25.01
C ARG A 39 4.18 -11.22 25.02
N ASN A 40 3.50 -11.81 26.00
CA ASN A 40 2.06 -11.63 26.13
C ASN A 40 1.75 -10.16 26.50
N PRO A 41 0.95 -9.42 25.68
CA PRO A 41 0.70 -8.01 25.91
C PRO A 41 -0.17 -7.78 27.16
N THR A 42 0.20 -6.79 27.97
CA THR A 42 -0.68 -6.25 29.02
C THR A 42 -1.63 -5.20 28.45
N LEU A 43 -2.67 -4.83 29.21
CA LEU A 43 -3.55 -3.71 28.82
C LEU A 43 -2.76 -2.43 28.58
N THR A 44 -1.78 -2.13 29.43
CA THR A 44 -0.89 -0.96 29.29
C THR A 44 -0.12 -1.02 27.97
N ASP A 45 0.42 -2.18 27.61
CA ASP A 45 1.14 -2.35 26.34
C ASP A 45 0.24 -2.03 25.14
N LEU A 46 -0.99 -2.55 25.14
CA LEU A 46 -1.97 -2.27 24.09
C LEU A 46 -2.35 -0.79 24.02
N LEU A 47 -2.57 -0.15 25.17
CA LEU A 47 -2.87 1.28 25.23
C LEU A 47 -1.70 2.13 24.72
N VAL A 48 -0.45 1.75 25.01
CA VAL A 48 0.74 2.45 24.49
C VAL A 48 0.88 2.27 22.98
N VAL A 49 0.62 1.07 22.45
CA VAL A 49 0.60 0.82 20.99
C VAL A 49 -0.44 1.73 20.32
N LEU A 50 -1.66 1.79 20.86
CA LEU A 50 -2.71 2.66 20.34
C LEU A 50 -2.36 4.13 20.47
N ALA A 51 -1.85 4.56 21.62
CA ALA A 51 -1.44 5.95 21.86
C ALA A 51 -0.33 6.39 20.89
N ALA A 52 0.66 5.53 20.64
CA ALA A 52 1.71 5.79 19.66
C ALA A 52 1.11 5.87 18.24
N GLY A 53 0.29 4.89 17.83
CA GLY A 53 -0.33 4.85 16.52
C GLY A 53 -1.21 6.07 16.24
N PHE A 54 -2.16 6.36 17.14
CA PHE A 54 -3.04 7.52 17.01
C PHE A 54 -2.30 8.85 17.19
N GLY A 55 -1.31 8.92 18.09
CA GLY A 55 -0.52 10.12 18.31
C GLY A 55 0.30 10.52 17.08
N ILE A 56 1.00 9.56 16.46
CA ILE A 56 1.73 9.78 15.21
C ILE A 56 0.77 10.17 14.09
N THR A 57 -0.37 9.47 13.98
CA THR A 57 -1.38 9.77 12.95
C THR A 57 -1.96 11.17 13.12
N ALA A 58 -2.30 11.58 14.33
CA ALA A 58 -2.81 12.92 14.62
C ALA A 58 -1.79 14.00 14.29
N LEU A 59 -0.51 13.79 14.64
CA LEU A 59 0.58 14.69 14.28
C LEU A 59 0.76 14.77 12.75
N ALA A 60 0.72 13.64 12.06
CA ALA A 60 0.81 13.59 10.60
C ALA A 60 -0.35 14.37 9.94
N HIS A 61 -1.57 14.22 10.44
CA HIS A 61 -2.73 14.98 9.97
C HIS A 61 -2.58 16.49 10.22
N ALA A 62 -2.10 16.89 11.40
CA ALA A 62 -1.89 18.29 11.73
C ALA A 62 -0.84 18.94 10.81
N LEU A 63 0.31 18.28 10.62
CA LEU A 63 1.38 18.77 9.76
C LEU A 63 0.98 18.78 8.28
N ALA A 64 0.34 17.71 7.78
CA ALA A 64 -0.16 17.65 6.42
C ALA A 64 -1.22 18.73 6.13
N GLY A 65 -2.02 19.09 7.15
CA GLY A 65 -2.98 20.19 7.08
C GLY A 65 -2.35 21.57 6.89
N VAL A 66 -1.07 21.73 7.21
CA VAL A 66 -0.30 22.97 6.99
C VAL A 66 0.52 22.88 5.70
N ILE A 67 1.24 21.77 5.52
CA ILE A 67 2.20 21.60 4.41
C ILE A 67 1.47 21.57 3.06
N ALA A 68 0.41 20.77 2.93
CA ALA A 68 -0.22 20.55 1.63
C ALA A 68 -0.88 21.85 1.08
N PRO A 69 -1.65 22.61 1.87
CA PRO A 69 -2.17 23.91 1.42
C PRO A 69 -1.07 24.94 1.16
N TRP A 70 0.00 24.95 1.97
CA TRP A 70 1.13 25.85 1.75
C TRP A 70 1.83 25.57 0.42
N ILE A 71 2.02 24.30 0.05
CA ILE A 71 2.57 23.90 -1.25
C ILE A 71 1.63 24.35 -2.37
N GLY A 72 0.33 24.07 -2.26
CA GLY A 72 -0.65 24.47 -3.28
C GLY A 72 -0.70 25.99 -3.51
N ALA A 73 -0.49 26.79 -2.46
CA ALA A 73 -0.51 28.24 -2.56
C ALA A 73 0.80 28.85 -3.11
N ASN A 74 1.96 28.30 -2.73
CA ASN A 74 3.27 28.90 -3.04
C ASN A 74 3.97 28.25 -4.24
N PHE A 75 3.63 27.00 -4.56
CA PHE A 75 4.26 26.24 -5.63
C PHE A 75 3.22 25.48 -6.47
N PRO A 76 2.42 26.18 -7.29
CA PRO A 76 1.36 25.56 -8.08
C PRO A 76 1.88 24.48 -9.05
N VAL A 77 3.13 24.62 -9.51
CA VAL A 77 3.79 23.62 -10.38
C VAL A 77 4.01 22.28 -9.64
N LEU A 78 4.13 22.30 -8.31
CA LEU A 78 4.25 21.08 -7.50
C LEU A 78 2.89 20.40 -7.27
N SER A 79 1.76 21.09 -7.50
CA SER A 79 0.44 20.47 -7.45
C SER A 79 0.25 19.44 -8.56
N ASP A 80 0.92 19.62 -9.71
CA ASP A 80 0.95 18.60 -10.76
C ASP A 80 1.59 17.30 -10.22
N LEU A 81 2.51 17.40 -9.25
CA LEU A 81 3.13 16.24 -8.56
C LEU A 81 2.25 15.61 -7.47
N ALA A 82 1.00 16.07 -7.33
CA ALA A 82 0.12 15.75 -6.21
C ALA A 82 0.77 16.06 -4.84
N LEU A 83 1.75 16.97 -4.79
CA LEU A 83 2.41 17.37 -3.54
C LEU A 83 1.58 18.34 -2.71
N ASP A 84 0.43 18.79 -3.22
CA ASP A 84 -0.62 19.47 -2.47
C ASP A 84 -1.64 18.48 -1.86
N SER A 85 -1.46 17.17 -2.07
CA SER A 85 -2.30 16.14 -1.46
C SER A 85 -2.01 16.00 0.03
N ARG A 86 -3.03 16.26 0.86
CA ARG A 86 -2.94 15.99 2.31
C ARG A 86 -2.65 14.51 2.57
N PHE A 87 -3.24 13.61 1.80
CA PHE A 87 -3.06 12.17 1.97
C PHE A 87 -1.59 11.76 1.72
N PHE A 88 -0.96 12.32 0.68
CA PHE A 88 0.46 12.10 0.41
C PHE A 88 1.32 12.45 1.63
N TRP A 89 1.15 13.64 2.19
CA TRP A 89 1.91 14.10 3.35
C TRP A 89 1.60 13.33 4.63
N ILE A 90 0.35 12.92 4.86
CA ILE A 90 0.00 12.06 6.00
C ILE A 90 0.83 10.78 5.95
N VAL A 91 0.88 10.11 4.79
CA VAL A 91 1.64 8.87 4.63
C VAL A 91 3.14 9.10 4.80
N ILE A 92 3.71 10.10 4.13
CA ILE A 92 5.15 10.40 4.22
C ILE A 92 5.56 10.74 5.66
N ILE A 93 4.79 11.57 6.37
CA ILE A 93 5.12 11.98 7.73
C ILE A 93 4.94 10.80 8.70
N ALA A 94 3.82 10.08 8.62
CA ALA A 94 3.56 8.95 9.51
C ALA A 94 4.60 7.84 9.35
N THR A 95 5.00 7.53 8.10
CA THR A 95 6.05 6.54 7.83
C THR A 95 7.43 7.01 8.27
N THR A 96 7.77 8.29 8.03
CA THR A 96 9.05 8.86 8.48
C THR A 96 9.16 8.86 10.01
N LEU A 97 8.10 9.28 10.71
CA LEU A 97 8.07 9.26 12.18
C LEU A 97 8.08 7.83 12.72
N GLY A 98 7.31 6.90 12.13
CA GLY A 98 7.34 5.49 12.49
C GLY A 98 8.71 4.86 12.31
N LEU A 99 9.39 5.15 11.19
CA LEU A 99 10.76 4.70 10.93
C LEU A 99 11.75 5.33 11.92
N ALA A 100 11.65 6.63 12.19
CA ALA A 100 12.48 7.30 13.19
C ALA A 100 12.33 6.65 14.57
N LEU A 101 11.09 6.36 14.98
CA LEU A 101 10.80 5.67 16.23
C LEU A 101 11.30 4.23 16.27
N SER A 102 11.41 3.56 15.12
CA SER A 102 11.97 2.20 15.03
C SER A 102 13.46 2.13 15.40
N PHE A 103 14.19 3.26 15.33
CA PHE A 103 15.57 3.36 15.82
C PHE A 103 15.65 3.64 17.33
N THR A 104 14.51 3.84 17.99
CA THR A 104 14.42 4.10 19.43
C THR A 104 13.87 2.87 20.18
N ARG A 105 13.71 3.01 21.50
CA ARG A 105 13.06 1.99 22.34
C ARG A 105 11.62 1.67 21.91
N ALA A 106 10.96 2.55 21.15
CA ALA A 106 9.62 2.30 20.62
C ALA A 106 9.54 1.07 19.70
N ARG A 107 10.66 0.60 19.13
CA ARG A 107 10.71 -0.69 18.41
C ARG A 107 10.25 -1.88 19.25
N GLN A 108 10.39 -1.82 20.58
CA GLN A 108 9.91 -2.88 21.49
C GLN A 108 8.39 -3.01 21.49
N LEU A 109 7.64 -2.05 20.95
CA LEU A 109 6.19 -2.18 20.77
C LEU A 109 5.83 -3.30 19.79
N GLU A 110 6.74 -3.69 18.90
CA GLU A 110 6.50 -4.84 18.03
C GLU A 110 6.49 -6.16 18.81
N ALA A 111 7.25 -6.26 19.90
CA ALA A 111 7.27 -7.43 20.79
C ALA A 111 5.91 -7.73 21.47
N VAL A 112 5.06 -6.72 21.58
CA VAL A 112 3.69 -6.81 22.13
C VAL A 112 2.61 -6.83 21.03
N GLY A 113 3.03 -6.93 19.77
CA GLY A 113 2.13 -7.13 18.63
C GLY A 113 1.62 -5.85 17.96
N ALA A 114 2.41 -4.76 17.92
CA ALA A 114 2.02 -3.53 17.24
C ALA A 114 1.55 -3.77 15.78
N SER A 115 2.27 -4.57 14.98
CA SER A 115 1.83 -4.94 13.62
C SER A 115 0.48 -5.65 13.57
N LYS A 116 0.14 -6.47 14.57
CA LYS A 116 -1.15 -7.18 14.63
C LYS A 116 -2.29 -6.19 14.90
N ILE A 117 -2.10 -5.25 15.83
CA ILE A 117 -3.06 -4.17 16.08
C ILE A 117 -3.22 -3.27 14.86
N GLY A 118 -2.12 -2.92 14.18
CA GLY A 118 -2.17 -2.19 12.91
C GLY A 118 -2.97 -2.94 11.84
N SER A 119 -2.82 -4.26 11.75
CA SER A 119 -3.58 -5.10 10.82
C SER A 119 -5.08 -5.12 11.11
N VAL A 120 -5.49 -5.06 12.38
CA VAL A 120 -6.90 -4.89 12.75
C VAL A 120 -7.45 -3.57 12.21
N ALA A 121 -6.72 -2.46 12.40
CA ALA A 121 -7.13 -1.16 11.87
C ALA A 121 -7.22 -1.17 10.33
N LEU A 122 -6.29 -1.85 9.65
CA LEU A 122 -6.36 -2.05 8.20
C LEU A 122 -7.62 -2.81 7.78
N TYR A 123 -8.00 -3.88 8.48
CA TYR A 123 -9.24 -4.60 8.16
C TYR A 123 -10.50 -3.78 8.44
N VAL A 124 -10.51 -2.94 9.49
CA VAL A 124 -11.60 -1.97 9.73
C VAL A 124 -11.70 -0.97 8.59
N LEU A 125 -10.57 -0.45 8.09
CA LEU A 125 -10.54 0.44 6.94
C LEU A 125 -11.12 -0.23 5.69
N VAL A 126 -10.69 -1.46 5.39
CA VAL A 126 -11.18 -2.23 4.25
C VAL A 126 -12.68 -2.48 4.34
N ALA A 127 -13.17 -2.88 5.52
CA ALA A 127 -14.60 -3.07 5.75
C ALA A 127 -15.38 -1.78 5.52
N THR A 128 -14.85 -0.65 6.01
CA THR A 128 -15.47 0.68 5.85
C THR A 128 -15.57 1.10 4.39
N ILE A 129 -14.54 0.84 3.58
CA ILE A 129 -14.55 1.11 2.15
C ILE A 129 -15.53 0.18 1.44
N GLY A 130 -15.53 -1.11 1.78
CA GLY A 130 -16.45 -2.10 1.22
C GLY A 130 -17.92 -1.76 1.45
N MET A 131 -18.27 -1.23 2.63
CA MET A 131 -19.63 -0.79 2.96
C MET A 131 -20.12 0.41 2.13
N GLN A 132 -19.22 1.17 1.51
CA GLN A 132 -19.59 2.32 0.66
C GLN A 132 -19.93 1.91 -0.78
N ILE A 133 -19.75 0.64 -1.15
CA ILE A 133 -19.99 0.15 -2.52
C ILE A 133 -21.49 -0.12 -2.72
N ASP A 134 -22.06 0.51 -3.74
CA ASP A 134 -23.40 0.20 -4.23
C ASP A 134 -23.35 -0.89 -5.31
N ILE A 135 -23.66 -2.12 -4.90
CA ILE A 135 -23.69 -3.30 -5.77
C ILE A 135 -24.83 -3.28 -6.79
N THR A 136 -25.87 -2.45 -6.62
CA THR A 136 -27.00 -2.39 -7.57
C THR A 136 -26.59 -1.76 -8.91
N ARG A 137 -25.51 -0.96 -8.91
CA ARG A 137 -24.90 -0.34 -10.10
C ARG A 137 -24.51 -1.33 -11.19
N VAL A 138 -24.28 -2.61 -10.83
CA VAL A 138 -23.95 -3.66 -11.80
C VAL A 138 -25.08 -3.90 -12.79
N PHE A 139 -26.32 -3.68 -12.38
CA PHE A 139 -27.51 -3.88 -13.22
C PHE A 139 -27.90 -2.61 -13.98
N THR A 140 -27.60 -1.42 -13.45
CA THR A 140 -27.93 -0.14 -14.09
C THR A 140 -26.90 0.25 -15.16
N ASP A 141 -25.62 -0.02 -14.90
CA ASP A 141 -24.51 0.41 -15.76
C ASP A 141 -23.59 -0.76 -16.16
N PRO A 142 -24.12 -1.85 -16.75
CA PRO A 142 -23.34 -3.05 -17.05
C PRO A 142 -22.16 -2.78 -18.00
N GLN A 143 -22.28 -1.76 -18.84
CA GLN A 143 -21.21 -1.29 -19.73
C GLN A 143 -19.95 -0.82 -18.97
N LEU A 144 -20.10 -0.17 -17.81
CA LEU A 144 -18.95 0.26 -16.99
C LEU A 144 -18.23 -0.93 -16.38
N PHE A 145 -18.97 -1.97 -15.99
CA PHE A 145 -18.40 -3.21 -15.49
C PHE A 145 -17.68 -3.99 -16.58
N ALA A 146 -18.23 -4.05 -17.79
CA ALA A 146 -17.56 -4.66 -18.94
C ALA A 146 -16.25 -3.94 -19.28
N LEU A 147 -16.26 -2.60 -19.30
CA LEU A 147 -15.05 -1.79 -19.51
C LEU A 147 -14.01 -2.05 -18.41
N GLY A 148 -14.44 -2.05 -17.14
CA GLY A 148 -13.59 -2.36 -16.00
C GLY A 148 -12.98 -3.77 -16.10
N LEU A 149 -13.77 -4.76 -16.51
CA LEU A 149 -13.29 -6.13 -16.70
C LEU A 149 -12.22 -6.20 -17.79
N ILE A 150 -12.45 -5.54 -18.94
CA ILE A 150 -11.47 -5.48 -20.03
C ILE A 150 -10.18 -4.82 -19.54
N TRP A 151 -10.29 -3.67 -18.86
CA TRP A 151 -9.14 -2.94 -18.35
C TRP A 151 -8.33 -3.76 -17.35
N ILE A 152 -8.97 -4.37 -16.35
CA ILE A 152 -8.31 -5.22 -15.35
C ILE A 152 -7.70 -6.46 -16.00
N SER A 153 -8.33 -7.03 -17.03
CA SER A 153 -7.79 -8.18 -17.76
C SER A 153 -6.51 -7.80 -18.53
N VAL A 154 -6.52 -6.66 -19.23
CA VAL A 154 -5.33 -6.14 -19.92
C VAL A 154 -4.22 -5.85 -18.93
N HIS A 155 -4.52 -5.15 -17.82
CA HIS A 155 -3.57 -4.86 -16.76
C HIS A 155 -2.96 -6.14 -16.18
N ALA A 156 -3.79 -7.12 -15.80
CA ALA A 156 -3.32 -8.38 -15.24
C ALA A 156 -2.45 -9.15 -16.24
N GLY A 157 -2.83 -9.17 -17.52
CA GLY A 157 -2.04 -9.77 -18.60
C GLY A 157 -0.67 -9.12 -18.74
N LEU A 158 -0.61 -7.79 -18.78
CA LEU A 158 0.64 -7.02 -18.87
C LEU A 158 1.52 -7.22 -17.65
N MET A 159 0.95 -7.22 -16.44
CA MET A 159 1.70 -7.45 -15.19
C MET A 159 2.30 -8.86 -15.14
N LEU A 160 1.52 -9.89 -15.51
CA LEU A 160 2.02 -11.27 -15.54
C LEU A 160 3.09 -11.47 -16.62
N LEU A 161 2.89 -10.87 -17.79
CA LEU A 161 3.89 -10.88 -18.86
C LEU A 161 5.19 -10.21 -18.40
N THR A 162 5.09 -9.01 -17.85
CA THR A 162 6.25 -8.25 -17.35
C THR A 162 6.97 -9.02 -16.25
N ALA A 163 6.24 -9.56 -15.27
CA ALA A 163 6.82 -10.36 -14.19
C ALA A 163 7.56 -11.59 -14.73
N ARG A 164 7.05 -12.23 -15.78
CA ARG A 164 7.71 -13.36 -16.45
C ARG A 164 8.95 -12.93 -17.24
N LEU A 165 8.90 -11.78 -17.93
CA LEU A 165 10.02 -11.27 -18.74
C LEU A 165 11.23 -10.90 -17.88
N ILE A 166 11.00 -10.20 -16.76
CA ILE A 166 12.08 -9.74 -15.87
C ILE A 166 12.35 -10.69 -14.71
N ARG A 167 11.61 -11.82 -14.64
CA ARG A 167 11.66 -12.79 -13.52
C ARG A 167 11.43 -12.11 -12.17
N ALA A 168 10.43 -11.22 -12.09
CA ALA A 168 10.10 -10.52 -10.86
C ALA A 168 9.40 -11.45 -9.86
N PRO A 169 9.75 -11.37 -8.57
CA PRO A 169 9.02 -12.04 -7.50
C PRO A 169 7.54 -11.70 -7.47
N MET A 170 6.70 -12.68 -7.17
CA MET A 170 5.24 -12.51 -7.09
C MET A 170 4.82 -11.54 -5.98
N PHE A 171 5.64 -11.36 -4.94
CA PHE A 171 5.45 -10.32 -3.93
C PHE A 171 5.38 -8.93 -4.57
N PHE A 172 6.42 -8.54 -5.33
CA PHE A 172 6.48 -7.22 -5.96
C PHE A 172 5.40 -7.06 -7.03
N MET A 173 5.12 -8.11 -7.80
CA MET A 173 4.05 -8.09 -8.79
C MET A 173 2.68 -7.86 -8.13
N ALA A 174 2.35 -8.61 -7.08
CA ALA A 174 1.04 -8.53 -6.42
C ALA A 174 0.83 -7.20 -5.69
N VAL A 175 1.83 -6.75 -4.92
CA VAL A 175 1.77 -5.47 -4.19
C VAL A 175 1.78 -4.30 -5.18
N GLY A 176 2.64 -4.33 -6.20
CA GLY A 176 2.71 -3.29 -7.23
C GLY A 176 1.43 -3.21 -8.07
N SER A 177 0.82 -4.34 -8.42
CA SER A 177 -0.47 -4.34 -9.11
C SER A 177 -1.58 -3.69 -8.27
N GLN A 178 -1.60 -3.93 -6.95
CA GLN A 178 -2.59 -3.31 -6.08
C GLN A 178 -2.31 -1.84 -5.82
N ALA A 179 -1.05 -1.44 -5.74
CA ALA A 179 -0.68 -0.03 -5.67
C ALA A 179 -1.25 0.77 -6.85
N ASN A 180 -1.30 0.17 -8.05
CA ASN A 180 -1.82 0.81 -9.25
C ASN A 180 -3.35 0.78 -9.39
N ILE A 181 -4.03 -0.30 -8.96
CA ILE A 181 -5.48 -0.45 -9.13
C ILE A 181 -6.26 -0.08 -7.87
N GLY A 182 -5.92 -0.69 -6.73
CA GLY A 182 -6.69 -0.56 -5.50
C GLY A 182 -6.10 0.42 -4.49
N GLY A 183 -4.96 1.03 -4.84
CA GLY A 183 -4.36 2.15 -4.14
C GLY A 183 -4.08 1.85 -2.67
N ALA A 184 -4.19 2.89 -1.83
CA ALA A 184 -3.82 2.82 -0.43
C ALA A 184 -4.74 1.95 0.43
N ALA A 185 -5.90 1.56 -0.11
CA ALA A 185 -6.85 0.70 0.58
C ALA A 185 -6.45 -0.77 0.53
N SER A 186 -6.08 -1.27 -0.65
CA SER A 186 -5.89 -2.72 -0.86
C SER A 186 -4.45 -3.16 -1.03
N ALA A 187 -3.53 -2.27 -1.42
CA ALA A 187 -2.11 -2.60 -1.50
C ALA A 187 -1.51 -3.05 -0.15
N PRO A 188 -1.82 -2.40 0.98
CA PRO A 188 -1.34 -2.84 2.29
C PRO A 188 -1.88 -4.21 2.68
N VAL A 189 -3.12 -4.52 2.27
CA VAL A 189 -3.80 -5.79 2.55
C VAL A 189 -3.15 -6.95 1.80
N VAL A 190 -2.82 -6.73 0.52
CA VAL A 190 -2.11 -7.74 -0.26
C VAL A 190 -0.67 -7.90 0.24
N ALA A 191 0.00 -6.83 0.66
CA ALA A 191 1.31 -6.94 1.29
C ALA A 191 1.25 -7.68 2.64
N SER A 192 0.24 -7.41 3.47
CA SER A 192 0.05 -8.08 4.76
C SER A 192 -0.26 -9.57 4.63
N ALA A 193 -0.82 -10.00 3.49
CA ALA A 193 -1.03 -11.40 3.18
C ALA A 193 0.28 -12.20 3.02
N PHE A 194 1.39 -11.54 2.71
CA PHE A 194 2.72 -12.15 2.75
C PHE A 194 3.32 -12.11 4.16
N HIS A 195 3.20 -10.98 4.84
CA HIS A 195 3.51 -10.85 6.27
C HIS A 195 2.93 -9.53 6.81
N PRO A 196 2.30 -9.48 8.01
CA PRO A 196 1.68 -8.27 8.55
C PRO A 196 2.58 -7.02 8.56
N ALA A 197 3.85 -7.19 8.94
CA ALA A 197 4.83 -6.10 8.96
C ALA A 197 5.20 -5.53 7.57
N LEU A 198 4.73 -6.12 6.47
CA LEU A 198 4.92 -5.62 5.11
C LEU A 198 3.80 -4.65 4.66
N ALA A 199 2.73 -4.49 5.45
CA ALA A 199 1.66 -3.55 5.13
C ALA A 199 2.15 -2.11 4.86
N PRO A 200 3.10 -1.54 5.62
CA PRO A 200 3.64 -0.20 5.34
C PRO A 200 4.30 -0.08 3.97
N VAL A 201 4.95 -1.15 3.48
CA VAL A 201 5.52 -1.19 2.13
C VAL A 201 4.41 -1.04 1.10
N GLY A 202 3.29 -1.75 1.28
CA GLY A 202 2.11 -1.61 0.42
C GLY A 202 1.51 -0.19 0.41
N VAL A 203 1.44 0.48 1.56
CA VAL A 203 0.95 1.87 1.66
C VAL A 203 1.87 2.82 0.88
N LEU A 204 3.18 2.71 1.06
CA LEU A 204 4.15 3.55 0.37
C LEU A 204 4.09 3.33 -1.14
N LEU A 205 4.12 2.07 -1.59
CA LEU A 205 3.99 1.73 -3.00
C LEU A 205 2.70 2.29 -3.61
N ALA A 206 1.59 2.26 -2.88
CA ALA A 206 0.33 2.83 -3.34
C ALA A 206 0.39 4.36 -3.51
N VAL A 207 1.01 5.08 -2.57
CA VAL A 207 1.18 6.53 -2.68
C VAL A 207 2.09 6.89 -3.87
N PHE A 208 3.22 6.21 -4.01
CA PHE A 208 4.11 6.40 -5.15
C PHE A 208 3.42 6.03 -6.48
N GLY A 209 2.68 4.92 -6.51
CA GLY A 209 1.89 4.49 -7.65
C GLY A 209 0.83 5.51 -8.05
N TYR A 210 0.16 6.14 -7.08
CA TYR A 210 -0.81 7.20 -7.34
C TYR A 210 -0.16 8.45 -7.97
N THR A 211 0.98 8.90 -7.44
CA THR A 211 1.72 10.03 -8.02
C THR A 211 2.15 9.72 -9.46
N LEU A 212 2.84 8.59 -9.68
CA LEU A 212 3.31 8.20 -11.01
C LEU A 212 2.16 7.94 -11.98
N GLY A 213 1.08 7.31 -11.51
CA GLY A 213 -0.12 7.02 -12.28
C GLY A 213 -0.81 8.28 -12.77
N THR A 214 -0.91 9.32 -11.94
CA THR A 214 -1.46 10.63 -12.32
C THR A 214 -0.69 11.24 -13.49
N TYR A 215 0.64 11.19 -13.47
CA TYR A 215 1.47 11.66 -14.58
C TYR A 215 1.30 10.85 -15.85
N ALA A 216 1.37 9.52 -15.72
CA ALA A 216 1.23 8.63 -16.87
C ALA A 216 -0.14 8.83 -17.53
N ALA A 217 -1.20 8.99 -16.73
CA ALA A 217 -2.54 9.29 -17.21
C ALA A 217 -2.63 10.66 -17.90
N TRP A 218 -2.04 11.71 -17.30
CA TRP A 218 -1.99 13.03 -17.92
C TRP A 218 -1.26 13.00 -19.27
N LEU A 219 -0.07 12.38 -19.32
CA LEU A 219 0.73 12.24 -20.53
C LEU A 219 -0.03 11.44 -21.61
N CYS A 220 -0.65 10.33 -21.23
CA CYS A 220 -1.50 9.54 -22.11
C CYS A 220 -2.65 10.38 -22.69
N GLY A 221 -3.29 11.19 -21.84
CA GLY A 221 -4.32 12.15 -22.26
C GLY A 221 -3.82 13.16 -23.28
N GLN A 222 -2.61 13.71 -23.10
CA GLN A 222 -2.02 14.62 -24.09
C GLN A 222 -1.74 13.93 -25.43
N ILE A 223 -1.22 12.70 -25.40
CA ILE A 223 -0.96 11.92 -26.62
C ILE A 223 -2.28 11.63 -27.36
N LEU A 224 -3.31 11.17 -26.64
CA LEU A 224 -4.62 10.89 -27.22
C LEU A 224 -5.26 12.15 -27.80
N ARG A 225 -5.14 13.29 -27.11
CA ARG A 225 -5.64 14.58 -27.61
C ARG A 225 -4.97 14.96 -28.93
N GLN A 226 -3.65 14.82 -29.04
CA GLN A 226 -2.92 15.11 -30.28
C GLN A 226 -3.32 14.17 -31.43
N LEU A 227 -3.69 12.93 -31.12
CA LEU A 227 -4.14 11.95 -32.13
C LEU A 227 -5.56 12.22 -32.63
N VAL A 228 -6.40 12.88 -31.83
CA VAL A 228 -7.82 13.13 -32.15
C VAL A 228 -8.06 14.56 -32.68
N GLY A 229 -7.16 15.51 -32.39
CA GLY A 229 -7.26 16.92 -32.78
C GLY A 229 -7.80 17.80 -31.65
#